data_AF-A0A8J4BR89-F1
#
_entry.id   AF-A0A8J4BR89-F1
#
_cell.length_a   1.000
_cell.length_b   1.000
_cell.length_c   1.000
_cell.angle_alpha   90.00
_cell.angle_beta   90.00
_cell.angle_gamma   90.00
#
_symmetry.space_group_name_H-M   'P 1'
#
loop_
_entity.id
_entity.type
_entity.pdbx_description
1 polymer ?
#
loop_
_entity_poly.entity_id
_entity_poly.type
_entity_poly.pdbx_seq_one_letter_code
_entity_poly.pdbx_strand_id
1 'polypeptide(L)'
;PPPPSPPPPSPPPPSPEVLPSPTPQLPLVPSAQTLFPAPPHFPPAPNSFECKVCINFQIVPPSLDFPPFRFDSARCQLIQQSFLRPVEAQMAVLNLTLLQPFAADPSLCSPLETKLCATFQTEAAAQLMQPFLQALASHLVQNLVSSICPATPGYRIQASTESGGCLKLHAGLDCPPGPNPFPNCRCNKARGITPLYVLPNVQTGPGRAPSSVMYCFRIGLVPEAFRLQVGGHEPAFRHELTHWPGVVPLWWWWWWWWF
;
A
#
# COMPACT_ATOMS: atom_id res chain seq x y z
N PRO A 1 20.22 41.30 -11.72
CA PRO A 1 19.41 41.00 -10.51
C PRO A 1 18.11 40.32 -10.98
N PRO A 2 17.73 39.16 -10.42
CA PRO A 2 16.47 38.53 -10.79
C PRO A 2 15.28 39.43 -10.36
N PRO A 3 14.18 39.44 -11.14
CA PRO A 3 13.00 40.22 -10.80
C PRO A 3 12.38 39.70 -9.49
N PRO A 4 11.79 40.59 -8.67
CA PRO A 4 11.12 40.19 -7.44
C PRO A 4 9.94 39.26 -7.76
N SER A 5 9.82 38.18 -6.99
CA SER A 5 8.70 37.25 -7.10
C SER A 5 7.38 37.94 -6.78
N PRO A 6 6.29 37.62 -7.50
CA PRO A 6 4.98 38.18 -7.22
C PRO A 6 4.49 37.77 -5.82
N PRO A 7 3.69 38.63 -5.15
CA PRO A 7 3.13 38.29 -3.85
C PRO A 7 2.15 37.11 -3.96
N PRO A 8 2.03 36.29 -2.90
CA PRO A 8 1.07 35.19 -2.86
C PRO A 8 -0.38 35.70 -2.96
N PRO A 9 -1.28 34.94 -3.61
CA PRO A 9 -2.69 35.30 -3.70
C PRO A 9 -3.36 35.30 -2.33
N SER A 10 -4.23 36.27 -2.09
CA SER A 10 -5.02 36.40 -0.86
C SER A 10 -5.91 35.16 -0.65
N PRO A 11 -6.11 34.72 0.61
CA PRO A 11 -7.00 33.61 0.91
C PRO A 11 -8.46 33.96 0.56
N PRO A 12 -9.26 32.99 0.09
CA PRO A 12 -10.66 33.20 -0.21
C PRO A 12 -11.47 33.53 1.08
N PRO A 13 -12.55 34.32 0.97
CA PRO A 13 -13.40 34.65 2.11
C PRO A 13 -14.10 33.38 2.67
N PRO A 14 -14.34 33.32 3.99
CA PRO A 14 -15.04 32.20 4.61
C PRO A 14 -16.47 32.07 4.04
N SER A 15 -16.86 30.85 3.68
CA SER A 15 -18.22 30.55 3.21
C SER A 15 -19.25 30.80 4.31
N PRO A 16 -20.43 31.36 3.98
CA PRO A 16 -21.50 31.60 4.95
C PRO A 16 -22.03 30.29 5.53
N GLU A 17 -22.16 30.28 6.86
CA GLU A 17 -22.67 29.18 7.67
C GLU A 17 -24.16 28.93 7.36
N VAL A 18 -24.46 27.77 6.77
CA VAL A 18 -25.84 27.40 6.42
C VAL A 18 -26.55 26.88 7.67
N LEU A 19 -27.55 27.62 8.14
CA LEU A 19 -28.44 27.21 9.23
C LEU A 19 -29.19 25.91 8.87
N PRO A 20 -29.37 24.97 9.82
CA PRO A 20 -30.15 23.75 9.60
C PRO A 20 -31.64 24.07 9.46
N SER A 21 -32.25 23.54 8.40
CA SER A 21 -33.68 23.67 8.10
C SER A 21 -34.53 22.80 9.05
N PRO A 22 -35.67 23.30 9.56
CA PRO A 22 -36.52 22.56 10.49
C PRO A 22 -37.22 21.36 9.82
N THR A 23 -37.16 20.22 10.48
CA THR A 23 -37.78 18.96 10.07
C THR A 23 -39.31 19.05 10.13
N PRO A 24 -40.05 18.73 9.05
CA PRO A 24 -41.53 18.67 9.07
C PRO A 24 -42.01 17.51 9.94
N GLN A 25 -42.86 17.79 10.93
CA GLN A 25 -43.58 16.76 11.69
C GLN A 25 -44.73 16.20 10.85
N LEU A 26 -44.72 14.88 10.64
CA LEU A 26 -45.80 14.14 9.99
C LEU A 26 -47.00 13.96 10.93
N PRO A 27 -48.26 14.01 10.43
CA PRO A 27 -49.46 13.78 11.23
C PRO A 27 -49.59 12.32 11.67
N LEU A 28 -50.00 12.11 12.92
CA LEU A 28 -50.41 10.79 13.45
C LEU A 28 -51.70 10.33 12.74
N VAL A 29 -51.62 9.19 12.06
CA VAL A 29 -52.79 8.51 11.46
C VAL A 29 -53.36 7.49 12.47
N PRO A 30 -54.68 7.42 12.67
CA PRO A 30 -55.32 6.45 13.57
C PRO A 30 -55.23 5.02 13.03
N SER A 31 -54.83 4.09 13.89
CA SER A 31 -54.80 2.65 13.60
C SER A 31 -56.21 2.07 13.50
N ALA A 32 -56.69 1.83 12.28
CA ALA A 32 -57.81 0.94 12.03
C ALA A 32 -57.31 -0.51 12.09
N GLN A 33 -57.80 -1.28 13.08
CA GLN A 33 -57.51 -2.70 13.22
C GLN A 33 -58.34 -3.50 12.21
N THR A 34 -57.77 -3.72 11.03
CA THR A 34 -58.33 -4.66 10.05
C THR A 34 -57.87 -6.07 10.41
N LEU A 35 -58.83 -6.91 10.83
CA LEU A 35 -58.68 -8.37 10.94
C LEU A 35 -58.34 -8.95 9.55
N PHE A 36 -57.06 -9.05 9.23
CA PHE A 36 -56.59 -9.84 8.10
C PHE A 36 -56.32 -11.29 8.55
N PRO A 37 -56.76 -12.30 7.77
CA PRO A 37 -56.41 -13.69 8.01
C PRO A 37 -54.88 -13.85 7.96
N ALA A 38 -54.35 -14.66 8.86
CA ALA A 38 -52.92 -14.93 8.97
C ALA A 38 -52.32 -15.30 7.59
N PRO A 39 -51.24 -14.63 7.14
CA PRO A 39 -50.60 -14.95 5.88
C PRO A 39 -50.20 -16.43 5.83
N PRO A 40 -50.31 -17.09 4.67
CA PRO A 40 -49.76 -18.44 4.51
C PRO A 40 -48.28 -18.42 4.88
N HIS A 41 -47.88 -19.29 5.81
CA HIS A 41 -46.49 -19.53 6.17
C HIS A 41 -45.75 -20.01 4.92
N PHE A 42 -45.07 -19.10 4.22
CA PHE A 42 -44.09 -19.48 3.21
C PHE A 42 -42.93 -20.18 3.93
N PRO A 43 -42.42 -21.31 3.41
CA PRO A 43 -41.20 -21.91 3.93
C PRO A 43 -40.08 -20.85 3.89
N PRO A 44 -39.21 -20.77 4.92
CA PRO A 44 -38.11 -19.82 4.94
C PRO A 44 -37.31 -19.97 3.64
N ALA A 45 -37.11 -18.87 2.93
CA ALA A 45 -36.35 -18.84 1.69
C ALA A 45 -35.00 -19.53 1.91
N PRO A 46 -34.56 -20.43 1.00
CA PRO A 46 -33.31 -21.15 1.15
C PRO A 46 -32.18 -20.12 1.30
N ASN A 47 -31.59 -20.13 2.51
CA ASN A 47 -30.46 -19.34 2.99
C ASN A 47 -29.65 -18.69 1.86
N SER A 48 -29.95 -17.43 1.56
CA SER A 48 -29.02 -16.57 0.82
C SER A 48 -27.83 -16.33 1.76
N PHE A 49 -26.84 -17.20 1.70
CA PHE A 49 -25.61 -17.01 2.43
C PHE A 49 -24.90 -15.81 1.84
N GLU A 50 -24.99 -14.68 2.55
CA GLU A 50 -24.20 -13.49 2.27
C GLU A 50 -22.74 -13.90 2.13
N CYS A 51 -22.11 -13.53 1.02
CA CYS A 51 -20.72 -13.85 0.83
C CYS A 51 -19.85 -12.67 1.21
N LYS A 52 -19.14 -12.80 2.33
CA LYS A 52 -18.10 -11.87 2.76
C LYS A 52 -16.78 -12.23 2.07
N VAL A 53 -16.19 -11.26 1.39
CA VAL A 53 -14.91 -11.40 0.69
C VAL A 53 -13.97 -10.33 1.22
N CYS A 54 -12.85 -10.75 1.82
CA CYS A 54 -11.74 -9.89 2.20
C CYS A 54 -10.52 -10.27 1.38
N ILE A 55 -9.93 -9.30 0.68
CA ILE A 55 -8.71 -9.45 -0.10
C ILE A 55 -7.59 -8.76 0.66
N ASN A 56 -6.56 -9.53 0.99
CA ASN A 56 -5.43 -9.11 1.78
C ASN A 56 -4.21 -8.97 0.86
N PHE A 57 -3.69 -7.76 0.72
CA PHE A 57 -2.40 -7.51 0.09
C PHE A 57 -1.33 -7.50 1.17
N GLN A 58 -0.41 -8.44 1.12
CA GLN A 58 0.59 -8.69 2.14
C GLN A 58 2.01 -8.53 1.58
N ILE A 59 2.87 -7.95 2.43
CA ILE A 59 4.31 -7.95 2.29
C ILE A 59 4.86 -9.06 3.20
N VAL A 60 5.50 -10.05 2.62
CA VAL A 60 6.21 -11.10 3.36
C VAL A 60 7.70 -10.74 3.38
N PRO A 61 8.26 -10.38 4.55
CA PRO A 61 9.67 -10.02 4.64
C PRO A 61 10.58 -11.26 4.53
N PRO A 62 11.84 -11.10 4.08
CA PRO A 62 12.83 -12.17 4.12
C PRO A 62 13.23 -12.51 5.56
N SER A 63 14.00 -13.60 5.75
CA SER A 63 14.49 -14.01 7.08
C SER A 63 15.33 -12.94 7.79
N LEU A 64 15.98 -12.05 7.03
CA LEU A 64 16.69 -10.88 7.56
C LEU A 64 16.05 -9.60 7.04
N ASP A 65 15.22 -8.99 7.87
CA ASP A 65 14.43 -7.83 7.51
C ASP A 65 15.11 -6.51 7.91
N PHE A 66 16.08 -6.06 7.10
CA PHE A 66 16.80 -4.81 7.36
C PHE A 66 17.32 -4.11 6.09
N PRO A 67 17.02 -2.80 5.90
CA PRO A 67 16.03 -2.02 6.65
C PRO A 67 14.60 -2.49 6.33
N PRO A 68 13.67 -2.40 7.31
CA PRO A 68 12.31 -2.85 7.09
C PRO A 68 11.57 -1.92 6.13
N PHE A 69 10.94 -2.51 5.12
CA PHE A 69 9.91 -1.88 4.30
C PHE A 69 8.53 -2.20 4.87
N ARG A 70 7.72 -1.16 5.01
CA ARG A 70 6.38 -1.23 5.57
C ARG A 70 5.43 -0.36 4.76
N PHE A 71 4.16 -0.74 4.71
CA PHE A 71 3.13 0.17 4.24
C PHE A 71 2.96 1.31 5.24
N ASP A 72 2.94 2.54 4.71
CA ASP A 72 2.44 3.70 5.43
C ASP A 72 0.97 3.95 5.08
N SER A 73 0.32 4.86 5.80
CA SER A 73 -1.09 5.19 5.61
C SER A 73 -1.39 5.67 4.18
N ALA A 74 -0.48 6.46 3.59
CA ALA A 74 -0.62 6.99 2.24
C ALA A 74 -0.59 5.87 1.18
N ARG A 75 0.35 4.92 1.31
CA ARG A 75 0.49 3.80 0.38
C ARG A 75 -0.66 2.82 0.51
N CYS A 76 -1.13 2.58 1.74
CA CYS A 76 -2.36 1.80 1.97
C CYS A 76 -3.57 2.42 1.27
N GLN A 77 -3.80 3.73 1.43
CA GLN A 77 -4.90 4.41 0.75
C GLN A 77 -4.77 4.33 -0.78
N LEU A 78 -3.55 4.48 -1.31
CA LEU A 78 -3.29 4.34 -2.74
C LEU A 78 -3.66 2.94 -3.24
N ILE A 79 -3.22 1.88 -2.56
CA ILE A 79 -3.55 0.49 -2.92
C ILE A 79 -5.06 0.27 -2.86
N GLN A 80 -5.72 0.72 -1.80
CA GLN A 80 -7.16 0.59 -1.64
C GLN A 80 -7.90 1.30 -2.78
N GLN A 81 -7.57 2.56 -3.08
CA GLN A 81 -8.21 3.32 -4.17
C GLN A 81 -7.93 2.75 -5.57
N SER A 82 -6.72 2.23 -5.80
CA SER A 82 -6.36 1.55 -7.05
C SER A 82 -7.15 0.25 -7.25
N PHE A 83 -7.61 -0.38 -6.17
CA PHE A 83 -8.48 -1.55 -6.21
C PHE A 83 -9.96 -1.16 -6.39
N LEU A 84 -10.45 -0.17 -5.64
CA LEU A 84 -11.86 0.21 -5.61
C LEU A 84 -12.39 0.66 -6.98
N ARG A 85 -11.69 1.58 -7.66
CA ARG A 85 -12.19 2.19 -8.90
C ARG A 85 -12.49 1.18 -10.02
N PRO A 86 -11.58 0.24 -10.35
CA PRO A 86 -11.88 -0.79 -11.35
C PRO A 86 -13.01 -1.72 -10.92
N VAL A 87 -13.12 -2.05 -9.63
CA VAL A 87 -14.18 -2.92 -9.12
C VAL A 87 -15.55 -2.27 -9.24
N GLU A 88 -15.69 -1.01 -8.83
CA GLU A 88 -16.96 -0.27 -8.97
C GLU A 88 -17.41 -0.20 -10.43
N ALA A 89 -16.48 0.07 -11.36
CA ALA A 89 -16.77 0.08 -12.79
C ALA A 89 -17.23 -1.30 -13.29
N GLN A 90 -16.56 -2.38 -12.88
CA GLN A 90 -16.93 -3.73 -13.29
C GLN A 90 -18.28 -4.18 -12.70
N MET A 91 -18.56 -3.81 -11.45
CA MET A 91 -19.82 -4.09 -10.78
C MET A 91 -20.99 -3.43 -11.51
N ALA A 92 -20.81 -2.18 -11.96
CA ALA A 92 -21.80 -1.48 -12.78
C ALA A 92 -22.04 -2.17 -14.13
N VAL A 93 -20.98 -2.64 -14.81
CA VAL A 93 -21.08 -3.38 -16.08
C VAL A 93 -21.86 -4.68 -15.92
N LEU A 94 -21.67 -5.39 -14.81
CA LEU A 94 -22.35 -6.66 -14.53
C LEU A 94 -23.72 -6.48 -13.85
N ASN A 95 -24.16 -5.24 -13.58
CA ASN A 95 -25.36 -4.92 -12.81
C ASN A 95 -25.44 -5.68 -11.47
N LEU A 96 -24.29 -5.88 -10.83
CA LEU A 96 -24.21 -6.54 -9.53
C LEU A 96 -24.36 -5.50 -8.42
N THR A 97 -25.07 -5.87 -7.35
CA THR A 97 -25.24 -5.02 -6.17
C THR A 97 -24.55 -5.68 -4.97
N LEU A 98 -23.71 -4.92 -4.25
CA LEU A 98 -23.10 -5.36 -3.00
C LEU A 98 -24.00 -4.96 -1.83
N LEU A 99 -24.09 -5.83 -0.83
CA LEU A 99 -24.67 -5.48 0.47
C LEU A 99 -23.77 -4.49 1.20
N GLN A 100 -22.46 -4.72 1.10
CA GLN A 100 -21.43 -3.82 1.59
C GLN A 100 -20.38 -3.65 0.49
N PRO A 101 -20.26 -2.44 -0.11
CA PRO A 101 -19.24 -2.20 -1.12
C PRO A 101 -17.86 -2.31 -0.49
N PHE A 102 -16.85 -2.54 -1.34
CA PHE A 102 -15.49 -2.33 -0.90
C PHE A 102 -15.34 -0.85 -0.48
N ALA A 103 -14.73 -0.61 0.67
CA ALA A 103 -14.47 0.74 1.17
C ALA A 103 -13.00 0.84 1.60
N ALA A 104 -12.43 2.02 1.42
CA ALA A 104 -11.11 2.33 1.94
C ALA A 104 -11.24 2.50 3.46
N ASP A 105 -10.57 1.63 4.21
CA ASP A 105 -10.55 1.67 5.67
C ASP A 105 -9.10 1.73 6.16
N PRO A 106 -8.64 2.86 6.72
CA PRO A 106 -7.31 2.99 7.29
C PRO A 106 -7.04 2.04 8.46
N SER A 107 -8.08 1.58 9.18
CA SER A 107 -7.94 0.63 10.29
C SER A 107 -7.59 -0.79 9.83
N LEU A 108 -7.91 -1.11 8.58
CA LEU A 108 -7.57 -2.37 7.92
C LEU A 108 -6.18 -2.33 7.24
N CYS A 109 -5.42 -1.26 7.48
CA CYS A 109 -4.03 -1.14 7.07
C CYS A 109 -3.11 -1.41 8.27
N SER A 110 -2.18 -2.32 8.07
CA SER A 110 -1.06 -2.60 8.97
C SER A 110 0.27 -2.43 8.21
N PRO A 111 1.40 -2.35 8.93
CA PRO A 111 2.71 -2.20 8.30
C PRO A 111 3.08 -3.28 7.26
N LEU A 112 2.47 -4.47 7.33
CA LEU A 112 2.77 -5.60 6.42
C LEU A 112 1.57 -6.07 5.60
N GLU A 113 0.39 -5.50 5.81
CA GLU A 113 -0.84 -6.00 5.20
C GLU A 113 -1.85 -4.86 5.03
N THR A 114 -2.54 -4.81 3.90
CA THR A 114 -3.73 -3.98 3.70
C THR A 114 -4.88 -4.85 3.25
N LYS A 115 -6.04 -4.71 3.90
CA LYS A 115 -7.23 -5.50 3.60
C LYS A 115 -8.31 -4.65 2.95
N LEU A 116 -9.06 -5.26 2.03
CA LEU A 116 -10.25 -4.71 1.40
C LEU A 116 -11.38 -5.74 1.51
N CYS A 117 -12.45 -5.39 2.20
CA CYS A 117 -13.59 -6.27 2.42
C CYS A 117 -14.85 -5.76 1.72
N ALA A 118 -15.65 -6.67 1.20
CA ALA A 118 -16.99 -6.44 0.67
C ALA A 118 -17.91 -7.61 1.00
N THR A 119 -19.21 -7.37 0.91
CA THR A 119 -20.24 -8.39 1.11
C THR A 119 -21.13 -8.46 -0.13
N PHE A 120 -21.10 -9.60 -0.82
CA PHE A 120 -21.96 -9.91 -1.96
C PHE A 120 -23.30 -10.47 -1.47
N GLN A 121 -24.39 -10.16 -2.20
CA GLN A 121 -25.72 -10.71 -1.91
C GLN A 121 -25.78 -12.24 -2.00
N THR A 122 -25.02 -12.82 -2.94
CA THR A 122 -24.97 -14.26 -3.17
C THR A 122 -23.56 -14.70 -3.54
N GLU A 123 -23.24 -15.97 -3.29
CA GLU A 123 -21.98 -16.59 -3.75
C GLU A 123 -21.86 -16.56 -5.28
N ALA A 124 -22.96 -16.75 -6.02
CA ALA A 124 -22.95 -16.69 -7.48
C ALA A 124 -22.49 -15.31 -8.00
N ALA A 125 -22.92 -14.22 -7.36
CA ALA A 125 -22.46 -12.87 -7.71
C ALA A 125 -20.96 -12.67 -7.47
N ALA A 126 -20.44 -13.21 -6.36
CA ALA A 126 -19.00 -13.18 -6.08
C ALA A 126 -18.21 -14.00 -7.10
N GLN A 127 -18.71 -15.19 -7.47
CA GLN A 127 -18.08 -16.06 -8.47
C GLN A 127 -17.99 -15.42 -9.85
N LEU A 128 -19.01 -14.64 -10.26
CA LEU A 128 -18.94 -13.84 -11.51
C LEU A 128 -17.81 -12.81 -11.49
N MET A 129 -17.48 -12.26 -10.32
CA MET A 129 -16.40 -11.29 -10.14
C MET A 129 -15.02 -11.93 -9.97
N GLN A 130 -14.93 -13.21 -9.62
CA GLN A 130 -13.65 -13.90 -9.36
C GLN A 130 -12.59 -13.73 -10.46
N PRO A 131 -12.85 -13.95 -11.76
CA PRO A 131 -11.80 -13.81 -12.78
C PRO A 131 -11.29 -12.37 -12.89
N PHE A 132 -12.19 -11.38 -12.75
CA PHE A 132 -11.83 -9.97 -12.76
C PHE A 132 -10.98 -9.59 -11.54
N LEU A 133 -11.42 -9.97 -10.34
CA LEU A 133 -10.69 -9.68 -9.10
C LEU A 133 -9.31 -10.35 -9.11
N GLN A 134 -9.20 -11.58 -9.61
CA GLN A 134 -7.93 -12.30 -9.75
C GLN A 134 -6.96 -11.57 -10.69
N ALA A 135 -7.44 -11.12 -11.85
CA ALA A 135 -6.63 -10.34 -12.80
C ALA A 135 -6.20 -9.00 -12.20
N LEU A 136 -7.12 -8.28 -11.56
CA LEU A 136 -6.85 -6.99 -10.92
C LEU A 136 -5.82 -7.12 -9.79
N ALA A 137 -5.99 -8.12 -8.91
CA ALA A 137 -5.04 -8.37 -7.83
C ALA A 137 -3.65 -8.72 -8.37
N SER A 138 -3.57 -9.54 -9.43
CA SER A 138 -2.30 -9.89 -10.07
C SER A 138 -1.62 -8.64 -10.67
N HIS A 139 -2.38 -7.78 -11.33
CA HIS A 139 -1.88 -6.52 -11.87
C HIS A 139 -1.35 -5.58 -10.77
N LEU A 140 -2.09 -5.43 -9.67
CA LEU A 140 -1.64 -4.60 -8.55
C LEU A 140 -0.42 -5.17 -7.83
N VAL A 141 -0.33 -6.49 -7.65
CA VAL A 141 0.88 -7.14 -7.13
C VAL A 141 2.08 -6.84 -8.04
N GLN A 142 1.91 -6.91 -9.36
CA GLN A 142 2.97 -6.56 -10.32
C GLN A 142 3.40 -5.09 -10.22
N ASN A 143 2.45 -4.17 -10.08
CA ASN A 143 2.74 -2.74 -9.87
C ASN A 143 3.44 -2.46 -8.53
N LEU A 144 3.06 -3.19 -7.48
CA LEU A 144 3.70 -3.09 -6.19
C LEU A 144 5.15 -3.58 -6.26
N VAL A 145 5.38 -4.75 -6.86
CA VAL A 145 6.71 -5.31 -7.11
C VAL A 145 7.60 -4.33 -7.87
N SER A 146 7.12 -3.76 -8.97
CA SER A 146 7.92 -2.81 -9.76
C SER A 146 8.30 -1.56 -8.96
N SER A 147 7.47 -1.12 -8.01
CA SER A 147 7.73 0.05 -7.17
C SER A 147 8.54 -0.23 -5.90
N ILE A 148 8.48 -1.45 -5.35
CA ILE A 148 9.03 -1.80 -4.03
C ILE A 148 10.35 -2.58 -4.16
N CYS A 149 10.40 -3.56 -5.06
CA CYS A 149 11.50 -4.51 -5.15
C CYS A 149 12.88 -3.93 -5.47
N PRO A 150 13.04 -2.81 -6.21
CA PRO A 150 14.37 -2.21 -6.42
C PRO A 150 15.12 -1.88 -5.12
N ALA A 151 14.40 -1.65 -4.02
CA ALA A 151 14.97 -1.29 -2.72
C ALA A 151 14.96 -2.44 -1.71
N THR A 152 14.27 -3.54 -2.01
CA THR A 152 13.88 -4.57 -1.04
C THR A 152 14.01 -5.99 -1.61
N PRO A 153 15.22 -6.40 -2.02
CA PRO A 153 15.42 -7.75 -2.55
C PRO A 153 15.04 -8.82 -1.51
N GLY A 154 14.44 -9.92 -1.97
CA GLY A 154 14.05 -11.06 -1.14
C GLY A 154 12.70 -10.92 -0.41
N TYR A 155 12.03 -9.79 -0.52
CA TYR A 155 10.63 -9.66 -0.12
C TYR A 155 9.71 -10.41 -1.07
N ARG A 156 8.53 -10.80 -0.61
CA ARG A 156 7.44 -11.31 -1.46
C ARG A 156 6.19 -10.46 -1.26
N ILE A 157 5.57 -10.06 -2.36
CA ILE A 157 4.32 -9.32 -2.35
C ILE A 157 3.24 -10.24 -2.85
N GLN A 158 2.14 -10.36 -2.10
CA GLN A 158 1.05 -11.25 -2.45
C GLN A 158 -0.31 -10.64 -2.15
N ALA A 159 -1.33 -11.09 -2.88
CA ALA A 159 -2.72 -10.81 -2.65
C ALA A 159 -3.46 -12.15 -2.48
N SER A 160 -4.26 -12.28 -1.43
CA SER A 160 -5.04 -13.50 -1.19
C SER A 160 -6.35 -13.21 -0.49
N THR A 161 -7.34 -14.06 -0.68
CA THR A 161 -8.56 -14.04 0.15
C THR A 161 -8.40 -14.83 1.43
N GLU A 162 -9.11 -14.42 2.49
CA GLU A 162 -9.14 -15.17 3.75
C GLU A 162 -9.76 -16.57 3.56
N SER A 163 -9.24 -17.55 4.30
CA SER A 163 -9.71 -18.94 4.23
C SER A 163 -11.16 -19.05 4.70
N GLY A 164 -12.02 -19.65 3.88
CA GLY A 164 -13.45 -19.83 4.19
C GLY A 164 -14.37 -18.79 3.57
N GLY A 165 -13.84 -17.81 2.83
CA GLY A 165 -14.65 -16.95 1.97
C GLY A 165 -15.21 -17.71 0.75
N CYS A 166 -16.29 -17.21 0.16
CA CYS A 166 -16.87 -17.83 -1.04
C CYS A 166 -16.06 -17.58 -2.32
N LEU A 167 -14.97 -16.81 -2.23
CA LEU A 167 -14.10 -16.48 -3.34
C LEU A 167 -12.65 -16.85 -2.99
N LYS A 168 -11.98 -17.55 -3.91
CA LYS A 168 -10.58 -17.93 -3.76
C LYS A 168 -9.74 -17.15 -4.75
N LEU A 169 -8.85 -16.33 -4.23
CA LEU A 169 -7.91 -15.56 -5.02
C LEU A 169 -6.51 -15.71 -4.44
N HIS A 170 -5.53 -15.86 -5.31
CA HIS A 170 -4.13 -15.86 -4.93
C HIS A 170 -3.29 -15.28 -6.06
N ALA A 171 -2.55 -14.22 -5.77
CA ALA A 171 -1.53 -13.68 -6.63
C ALA A 171 -0.29 -13.41 -5.78
N GLY A 172 0.90 -13.68 -6.30
CA GLY A 172 2.13 -13.49 -5.54
C GLY A 172 3.32 -13.40 -6.46
N LEU A 173 4.24 -12.51 -6.12
CA LEU A 173 5.48 -12.31 -6.84
C LEU A 173 6.60 -12.03 -5.83
N ASP A 174 7.72 -12.72 -6.01
CA ASP A 174 8.93 -12.48 -5.24
C ASP A 174 9.70 -11.31 -5.85
N CYS A 175 10.24 -10.45 -4.99
CA CYS A 175 11.20 -9.44 -5.38
C CYS A 175 12.48 -10.13 -5.83
N PRO A 176 12.89 -9.97 -7.10
CA PRO A 176 14.09 -10.62 -7.59
C PRO A 176 15.30 -10.20 -6.75
N PRO A 177 16.33 -11.06 -6.63
CA PRO A 177 17.59 -10.63 -6.05
C PRO A 177 18.07 -9.39 -6.80
N GLY A 178 18.56 -8.40 -6.04
CA GLY A 178 19.09 -7.18 -6.63
C GLY A 178 20.18 -7.50 -7.66
N PRO A 179 20.40 -6.64 -8.66
CA PRO A 179 21.42 -6.88 -9.68
C PRO A 179 22.77 -7.11 -9.01
N ASN A 180 23.59 -7.96 -9.61
CA ASN A 180 24.98 -8.06 -9.20
C ASN A 180 25.61 -6.66 -9.29
N PRO A 181 26.32 -6.20 -8.25
CA PRO A 181 26.95 -4.89 -8.29
C PRO A 181 27.86 -4.80 -9.53
N PHE A 182 27.81 -3.66 -10.22
CA PHE A 182 28.70 -3.34 -11.35
C PHE A 182 29.74 -2.28 -10.94
N PRO A 183 31.02 -2.39 -11.36
CA PRO A 183 31.63 -3.56 -12.01
C PRO A 183 31.53 -4.78 -11.08
N ASN A 184 31.96 -5.98 -11.51
CA ASN A 184 32.04 -7.19 -10.67
C ASN A 184 33.00 -7.02 -9.46
N CYS A 185 32.94 -5.89 -8.76
CA CYS A 185 33.40 -5.66 -7.43
C CYS A 185 32.92 -6.83 -6.59
N ARG A 186 33.90 -7.61 -6.12
CA ARG A 186 33.76 -8.41 -4.92
C ARG A 186 33.64 -7.43 -3.75
N CYS A 187 32.55 -6.64 -3.72
CA CYS A 187 32.18 -5.93 -2.51
C CYS A 187 32.07 -7.00 -1.44
N ASN A 188 32.95 -6.91 -0.45
CA ASN A 188 32.93 -7.86 0.65
C ASN A 188 31.60 -7.65 1.37
N LYS A 189 30.64 -8.56 1.10
CA LYS A 189 29.31 -8.56 1.71
C LYS A 189 29.36 -9.09 3.15
N ALA A 190 30.55 -9.33 3.71
CA ALA A 190 30.68 -9.61 5.13
C ALA A 190 30.11 -8.42 5.92
N ARG A 191 29.33 -8.78 6.94
CA ARG A 191 28.58 -7.82 7.75
C ARG A 191 29.54 -6.83 8.42
N GLY A 192 29.16 -5.56 8.47
CA GLY A 192 29.89 -4.52 9.21
C GLY A 192 31.01 -3.80 8.46
N ILE A 193 31.30 -4.16 7.20
CA ILE A 193 32.39 -3.52 6.43
C ILE A 193 32.01 -2.11 5.97
N THR A 194 30.79 -1.92 5.48
CA THR A 194 30.27 -0.59 5.15
C THR A 194 29.17 -0.23 6.14
N PRO A 195 29.30 0.88 6.88
CA PRO A 195 28.29 1.31 7.83
C PRO A 195 27.06 1.92 7.13
N LEU A 196 26.90 1.76 5.81
CA LEU A 196 25.84 2.37 5.02
C LEU A 196 24.84 1.31 4.54
N TYR A 197 23.56 1.64 4.55
CA TYR A 197 22.49 0.84 3.96
C TYR A 197 21.57 1.74 3.12
N VAL A 198 20.84 1.14 2.17
CA VAL A 198 19.87 1.85 1.33
C VAL A 198 18.51 1.82 2.00
N LEU A 199 17.91 2.98 2.24
CA LEU A 199 16.53 3.10 2.72
C LEU A 199 15.55 2.61 1.64
N PRO A 200 14.44 1.99 2.04
CA PRO A 200 13.57 1.31 1.09
C PRO A 200 12.68 2.27 0.28
N ASN A 201 12.73 3.58 0.56
CA ASN A 201 12.02 4.59 -0.21
C ASN A 201 12.87 5.03 -1.40
N VAL A 202 12.36 4.79 -2.61
CA VAL A 202 13.01 5.10 -3.88
C VAL A 202 12.24 6.19 -4.60
N GLN A 203 12.96 7.22 -5.02
CA GLN A 203 12.42 8.24 -5.91
C GLN A 203 12.86 7.92 -7.33
N THR A 204 11.97 8.06 -8.31
CA THR A 204 12.30 7.83 -9.72
C THR A 204 12.31 9.14 -10.49
N GLY A 205 13.21 9.27 -11.44
CA GLY A 205 13.29 10.40 -12.36
C GLY A 205 13.68 9.96 -13.78
N PRO A 206 13.67 10.89 -14.76
CA PRO A 206 14.16 10.59 -16.09
C PRO A 206 15.63 10.18 -16.02
N GLY A 207 15.96 9.05 -16.66
CA GLY A 207 17.34 8.59 -16.77
C GLY A 207 18.14 9.38 -17.80
N ARG A 208 19.43 9.05 -17.91
CA ARG A 208 20.34 9.74 -18.84
C ARG A 208 19.97 9.50 -20.31
N ALA A 209 19.47 8.31 -20.62
CA ALA A 209 18.90 7.97 -21.93
C ALA A 209 17.37 8.00 -21.87
N PRO A 210 16.67 8.32 -22.99
CA PRO A 210 15.20 8.37 -23.03
C PRO A 210 14.51 7.06 -22.62
N SER A 211 15.19 5.92 -22.78
CA SER A 211 14.70 4.58 -22.41
C SER A 211 15.09 4.15 -21.00
N SER A 212 15.74 5.02 -20.22
CA SER A 212 16.24 4.69 -18.89
C SER A 212 15.51 5.46 -17.80
N VAL A 213 15.37 4.83 -16.63
CA VAL A 213 14.82 5.45 -15.42
C VAL A 213 15.97 5.63 -14.42
N MET A 214 16.10 6.84 -13.87
CA MET A 214 17.01 7.10 -12.76
C MET A 214 16.31 6.75 -11.46
N TYR A 215 16.96 5.91 -10.64
CA TYR A 215 16.50 5.58 -9.29
C TYR A 215 17.38 6.33 -8.28
N CYS A 216 16.74 7.16 -7.46
CA CYS A 216 17.36 7.92 -6.40
C CYS A 216 17.05 7.24 -5.06
N PHE A 217 18.10 6.81 -4.38
CA PHE A 217 18.03 6.14 -3.09
C PHE A 217 18.50 7.09 -1.99
N ARG A 218 17.91 6.97 -0.81
CA ARG A 218 18.48 7.56 0.41
C ARG A 218 19.34 6.51 1.10
N ILE A 219 20.46 6.93 1.68
CA ILE A 219 21.33 6.05 2.47
C ILE A 219 21.22 6.39 3.95
N GLY A 220 21.33 5.37 4.80
CA GLY A 220 21.36 5.50 6.25
C GLY A 220 22.59 4.82 6.85
N LEU A 221 22.92 5.15 8.10
CA LEU A 221 24.00 4.49 8.84
C LEU A 221 23.47 3.26 9.59
N VAL A 222 24.09 2.09 9.38
CA VAL A 222 23.78 0.85 10.11
C VAL A 222 23.97 1.11 11.62
N PRO A 223 22.93 0.92 12.46
CA PRO A 223 23.05 1.10 13.91
C PRO A 223 24.11 0.19 14.51
N GLU A 224 24.78 0.63 15.57
CA GLU A 224 25.88 -0.11 16.20
C GLU A 224 25.48 -1.53 16.65
N ALA A 225 24.24 -1.73 17.08
CA ALA A 225 23.72 -3.05 17.45
C ALA A 225 23.76 -4.08 16.30
N PHE A 226 23.72 -3.63 15.03
CA PHE A 226 23.83 -4.49 13.85
C PHE A 226 25.25 -4.56 13.28
N ARG A 227 26.16 -3.71 13.78
CA ARG A 227 27.60 -3.82 13.55
C ARG A 227 28.12 -4.92 14.46
N LEU A 228 27.81 -6.17 14.11
CA LEU A 228 28.37 -7.33 14.78
C LEU A 228 29.89 -7.13 14.89
N GLN A 229 30.38 -7.26 16.12
CA GLN A 229 31.77 -7.22 16.50
C GLN A 229 32.56 -8.18 15.62
N VAL A 230 33.10 -7.69 14.50
CA VAL A 230 34.05 -8.45 13.69
C VAL A 230 35.32 -8.52 14.52
N GLY A 231 35.35 -9.47 15.46
CA GLY A 231 36.46 -9.97 16.27
C GLY A 231 37.46 -8.94 16.78
N GLY A 232 37.42 -8.64 18.09
CA GLY A 232 38.55 -8.85 19.01
C GLY A 232 39.96 -8.35 18.67
N HIS A 233 40.13 -7.48 17.69
CA HIS A 233 41.32 -6.68 17.49
C HIS A 233 40.84 -5.27 17.24
N GLU A 234 41.11 -4.40 18.21
CA GLU A 234 40.95 -2.96 18.11
C GLU A 234 41.99 -2.43 17.12
N PRO A 235 41.67 -2.05 15.85
CA PRO A 235 42.44 -1.02 15.22
C PRO A 235 42.02 0.28 15.92
N ALA A 236 42.98 0.94 16.54
CA ALA A 236 42.82 2.29 17.05
C ALA A 236 42.39 3.24 15.92
N PHE A 237 41.09 3.36 15.68
CA PHE A 237 40.49 4.46 14.92
C PHE A 237 39.72 5.33 15.89
N ARG A 238 40.49 5.94 16.81
CA ARG A 238 40.04 7.10 17.57
C ARG A 238 40.08 8.30 16.62
N HIS A 239 38.99 8.51 15.88
CA HIS A 239 38.68 9.83 15.35
C HIS A 239 37.34 10.29 15.93
N GLU A 240 37.51 11.16 16.91
CA GLU A 240 36.57 12.11 17.47
C GLU A 240 35.70 12.74 16.37
N LEU A 241 34.45 12.31 16.27
CA LEU A 241 33.39 13.00 15.52
C LEU A 241 32.29 13.37 16.51
N THR A 242 32.63 14.25 17.45
CA THR A 242 31.67 15.00 18.23
C THR A 242 31.05 16.10 17.36
N HIS A 243 29.71 16.15 17.37
CA HIS A 243 28.85 17.22 16.88
C HIS A 243 28.66 17.39 15.36
N TRP A 244 27.58 16.81 14.84
CA TRP A 244 26.82 17.41 13.74
C TRP A 244 25.32 17.33 14.04
N PRO A 245 24.68 18.43 14.50
CA PRO A 245 23.24 18.55 14.45
C PRO A 245 22.89 19.09 13.06
N GLY A 246 22.45 18.23 12.15
CA GLY A 246 22.03 18.70 10.84
C GLY A 246 21.76 17.57 9.87
N VAL A 247 20.52 17.47 9.42
CA VAL A 247 20.18 16.82 8.16
C VAL A 247 20.92 17.60 7.07
N VAL A 248 22.10 17.13 6.67
CA VAL A 248 22.83 17.69 5.54
C VAL A 248 22.21 17.08 4.28
N PRO A 249 21.57 17.87 3.39
CA PRO A 249 21.26 17.38 2.06
C PRO A 249 22.60 17.25 1.34
N LEU A 250 23.15 16.04 1.30
CA LEU A 250 24.32 15.70 0.52
C LEU A 250 23.96 15.71 -0.97
N TRP A 251 23.77 16.92 -1.51
CA TRP A 251 24.17 17.20 -2.87
C TRP A 251 25.68 17.34 -2.81
N TRP A 252 26.44 16.30 -3.18
CA TRP A 252 27.66 16.38 -4.01
C TRP A 252 28.43 15.04 -4.06
N TRP A 253 28.87 14.72 -5.29
CA TRP A 253 29.96 13.82 -5.70
C TRP A 253 29.70 12.30 -5.76
N TRP A 254 29.00 11.90 -6.82
CA TRP A 254 29.40 10.73 -7.61
C TRP A 254 29.87 11.22 -8.99
N TRP A 255 31.01 11.90 -8.97
CA TRP A 255 31.89 12.03 -10.14
C TRP A 255 33.20 11.38 -9.71
N TRP A 256 33.77 10.58 -10.61
CA TRP A 256 34.89 9.67 -10.41
C TRP A 256 34.45 8.31 -9.85
N TRP A 257 34.07 7.43 -10.77
CA TRP A 257 34.89 6.30 -11.20
C TRP A 257 34.13 5.70 -12.41
N TRP A 258 34.46 6.21 -13.60
CA TRP A 258 34.14 5.57 -14.87
C TRP A 258 35.43 4.99 -15.41
N PHE A 259 35.44 3.66 -15.56
CA PHE A 259 35.98 2.97 -16.72
C PHE A 259 34.93 1.96 -17.14
#